data_AF-A0A1M5SEQ6-F1
#
_entry.id   AF-A0A1M5SEQ6-F1
#
_cell.length_a   1.000
_cell.length_b   1.000
_cell.length_c   1.000
_cell.angle_alpha   90.00
_cell.angle_beta   90.00
_cell.angle_gamma   90.00
#
_symmetry.space_group_name_H-M   'P 1'
#
loop_
_entity.id
_entity.type
_entity.pdbx_description
1 polymer ?
#
loop_
_entity_poly.entity_id
_entity_poly.type
_entity_poly.pdbx_seq_one_letter_code
_entity_poly.pdbx_strand_id
1 'polypeptide(L)'
;MKEFKDNIDLWLHEYFNNKDDYNKKLYDAMEYSIKVGGKRIRPILLLTTYSMYKKDIEEAMPLACALEMIHTYSLIHDDLPCMDNDDLRRGKATSHKVFGEAIAVLAGDALLNEAMNIMFKCSAKSSLHLKASTEIAFAAGPEGMIGGQLVDIEGENRKISLDELNYMHSKKTGALINVSIIAGAILGNASLEHLEKLSLFGKKLGLAFQIKDDILDVIGDVDKLGKKISSDNNNNKTTYITEFGLKECKIICEELTDECYKILNSIEVDTTDLKKITTFLLNRDF
;
A
#
# COMPACT_ATOMS: atom_id res chain seq x y z
N MET A 1 12.05 -2.81 11.15
CA MET A 1 11.16 -1.72 10.66
C MET A 1 11.90 -0.41 10.44
N LYS A 2 12.44 0.24 11.48
CA LYS A 2 13.14 1.54 11.33
C LYS A 2 14.31 1.47 10.36
N GLU A 3 15.19 0.49 10.53
CA GLU A 3 16.36 0.28 9.64
C GLU A 3 15.95 0.08 8.17
N PHE A 4 14.99 -0.80 7.89
CA PHE A 4 14.46 -0.94 6.52
C PHE A 4 13.89 0.36 5.97
N LYS A 5 13.11 1.09 6.77
CA LYS A 5 12.57 2.38 6.35
C LYS A 5 13.70 3.36 5.97
N ASP A 6 14.72 3.47 6.81
CA ASP A 6 15.84 4.39 6.61
C ASP A 6 16.63 4.00 5.34
N ASN A 7 16.86 2.69 5.10
CA ASN A 7 17.53 2.20 3.89
C ASN A 7 16.69 2.43 2.61
N ILE A 8 15.36 2.23 2.70
CA ILE A 8 14.44 2.52 1.59
C ILE A 8 14.45 4.01 1.26
N ASP A 9 14.35 4.88 2.26
CA ASP A 9 14.35 6.33 2.05
C ASP A 9 15.70 6.81 1.48
N LEU A 10 16.82 6.23 1.93
CA LEU A 10 18.15 6.50 1.35
C LEU A 10 18.22 6.06 -0.12
N TRP A 11 17.80 4.83 -0.43
CA TRP A 11 17.82 4.32 -1.80
C TRP A 11 16.98 5.18 -2.75
N LEU A 12 15.76 5.55 -2.31
CA LEU A 12 14.87 6.40 -3.10
C LEU A 12 15.47 7.79 -3.31
N HIS A 13 16.06 8.39 -2.26
CA HIS A 13 16.75 9.67 -2.38
C HIS A 13 17.91 9.61 -3.38
N GLU A 14 18.76 8.57 -3.30
CA GLU A 14 19.87 8.38 -4.23
C GLU A 14 19.40 8.14 -5.67
N TYR A 15 18.27 7.45 -5.87
CA TYR A 15 17.70 7.22 -7.20
C TYR A 15 17.33 8.52 -7.93
N PHE A 16 16.81 9.51 -7.20
CA PHE A 16 16.40 10.81 -7.75
C PHE A 16 17.51 11.87 -7.73
N ASN A 17 18.62 11.62 -7.03
CA ASN A 17 19.75 12.55 -7.00
C ASN A 17 20.39 12.74 -8.38
N ASN A 18 20.93 13.95 -8.61
CA ASN A 18 21.67 14.34 -9.81
C ASN A 18 20.87 14.22 -11.12
N LYS A 19 19.54 14.28 -11.07
CA LYS A 19 18.64 14.33 -12.23
C LYS A 19 18.40 15.78 -12.70
N ASP A 20 19.48 16.58 -12.74
CA ASP A 20 19.45 18.00 -13.07
C ASP A 20 19.55 18.20 -14.58
N ASP A 21 18.39 18.31 -15.24
CA ASP A 21 18.28 18.65 -16.66
C ASP A 21 16.90 19.27 -16.96
N TYR A 22 16.48 19.34 -18.22
CA TYR A 22 15.14 19.80 -18.66
C TYR A 22 13.97 19.17 -17.88
N ASN A 23 14.16 17.97 -17.33
CA ASN A 23 13.16 17.23 -16.56
C ASN A 23 13.17 17.53 -15.06
N LYS A 24 14.00 18.48 -14.58
CA LYS A 24 14.18 18.75 -13.16
C LYS A 24 12.87 18.97 -12.41
N LYS A 25 11.96 19.79 -12.95
CA LYS A 25 10.67 20.07 -12.30
C LYS A 25 9.82 18.81 -12.11
N LEU A 26 9.89 17.86 -13.04
CA LEU A 26 9.18 16.58 -12.94
C LEU A 26 9.81 15.70 -11.86
N TYR A 27 11.15 15.62 -11.83
CA TYR A 27 11.88 14.91 -10.77
C TYR A 27 11.63 15.49 -9.38
N ASP A 28 11.62 16.83 -9.26
CA ASP A 28 11.31 17.52 -8.00
C ASP A 28 9.88 17.17 -7.51
N ALA A 29 8.90 17.04 -8.40
CA ALA A 29 7.52 16.67 -8.05
C ALA A 29 7.37 15.20 -7.62
N MET A 30 8.08 14.29 -8.31
CA MET A 30 8.14 12.87 -7.92
C MET A 30 8.82 12.71 -6.56
N GLU A 31 10.00 13.33 -6.39
CA GLU A 31 10.78 13.26 -5.16
C GLU A 31 10.04 13.91 -3.99
N TYR A 32 9.37 15.05 -4.22
CA TYR A 32 8.51 15.69 -3.22
C TYR A 32 7.49 14.71 -2.65
N SER A 33 6.73 14.04 -3.53
CA SER A 33 5.64 13.15 -3.13
C SER A 33 6.15 11.91 -2.38
N ILE A 34 7.34 11.43 -2.72
CA ILE A 34 8.02 10.39 -1.95
C ILE A 34 8.46 10.91 -0.58
N LYS A 35 9.04 12.12 -0.52
CA LYS A 35 9.56 12.77 0.71
C LYS A 35 8.47 13.27 1.66
N VAL A 36 7.24 13.52 1.18
CA VAL A 36 6.07 13.84 2.02
C VAL A 36 5.87 12.78 3.12
N GLY A 37 6.50 11.61 2.99
CA GLY A 37 6.82 10.72 4.09
C GLY A 37 6.15 9.38 3.87
N GLY A 38 5.67 8.76 4.94
CA GLY A 38 4.96 7.48 4.88
C GLY A 38 5.60 6.42 5.77
N LYS A 39 4.78 5.43 6.15
CA LYS A 39 5.21 4.32 7.01
C LYS A 39 6.05 3.28 6.24
N ARG A 40 6.14 3.39 4.90
CA ARG A 40 6.85 2.45 4.00
C ARG A 40 6.42 0.99 4.18
N ILE A 41 5.14 0.75 4.46
CA ILE A 41 4.64 -0.58 4.84
C ILE A 41 4.88 -1.61 3.74
N ARG A 42 4.53 -1.28 2.49
CA ARG A 42 4.64 -2.19 1.34
C ARG A 42 6.09 -2.64 1.08
N PRO A 43 7.08 -1.75 0.92
CA PRO A 43 8.47 -2.18 0.75
C PRO A 43 9.02 -2.89 1.99
N ILE A 44 8.64 -2.49 3.21
CA ILE A 44 9.03 -3.19 4.44
C ILE A 44 8.48 -4.62 4.46
N LEU A 45 7.22 -4.84 4.07
CA LEU A 45 6.63 -6.18 3.97
C LEU A 45 7.41 -7.04 2.97
N LEU A 46 7.76 -6.51 1.80
CA LEU A 46 8.55 -7.23 0.81
C LEU A 46 9.91 -7.64 1.36
N LEU A 47 10.67 -6.69 1.92
CA LEU A 47 11.99 -6.95 2.48
C LEU A 47 11.92 -7.92 3.66
N THR A 48 10.96 -7.75 4.58
CA THR A 48 10.78 -8.67 5.71
C THR A 48 10.45 -10.09 5.24
N THR A 49 9.55 -10.26 4.26
CA THR A 49 9.24 -11.59 3.75
C THR A 49 10.42 -12.21 2.99
N TYR A 50 11.18 -11.42 2.21
CA TYR A 50 12.41 -11.89 1.59
C TYR A 50 13.43 -12.36 2.65
N SER A 51 13.58 -11.60 3.75
CA SER A 51 14.50 -11.91 4.85
C SER A 51 14.20 -13.21 5.59
N MET A 52 12.98 -13.74 5.47
CA MET A 52 12.64 -15.06 6.02
C MET A 52 13.39 -16.19 5.31
N TYR A 53 13.84 -15.98 4.06
CA TYR A 53 14.44 -17.01 3.21
C TYR A 53 15.87 -16.69 2.78
N LYS A 54 16.24 -15.41 2.66
CA LYS A 54 17.56 -14.96 2.23
C LYS A 54 18.03 -13.75 3.03
N LYS A 55 19.35 -13.64 3.26
CA LYS A 55 19.92 -12.55 4.09
C LYS A 55 20.31 -11.29 3.30
N ASP A 56 20.53 -11.40 1.99
CA ASP A 56 21.04 -10.30 1.17
C ASP A 56 19.91 -9.36 0.69
N ILE A 57 19.50 -8.44 1.57
CA ILE A 57 18.39 -7.53 1.30
C ILE A 57 18.61 -6.61 0.09
N GLU A 58 19.86 -6.40 -0.32
CA GLU A 58 20.22 -5.57 -1.47
C GLU A 58 19.73 -6.17 -2.80
N GLU A 59 19.54 -7.51 -2.85
CA GLU A 59 18.93 -8.19 -4.00
C GLU A 59 17.48 -7.72 -4.20
N ALA A 60 16.74 -7.52 -3.11
CA ALA A 60 15.31 -7.20 -3.12
C ALA A 60 15.02 -5.68 -3.05
N MET A 61 15.98 -4.86 -2.62
CA MET A 61 15.82 -3.42 -2.42
C MET A 61 15.24 -2.67 -3.63
N PRO A 62 15.71 -2.89 -4.88
CA PRO A 62 15.17 -2.17 -6.03
C PRO A 62 13.70 -2.50 -6.29
N LEU A 63 13.28 -3.76 -6.12
CA LEU A 63 11.88 -4.17 -6.28
C LEU A 63 11.00 -3.62 -5.17
N ALA A 64 11.49 -3.57 -3.93
CA ALA A 64 10.81 -2.90 -2.82
C ALA A 64 10.56 -1.42 -3.14
N CYS A 65 11.58 -0.71 -3.62
CA CYS A 65 11.48 0.71 -3.95
C CYS A 65 10.57 0.96 -5.17
N ALA A 66 10.60 0.10 -6.19
CA ALA A 66 9.66 0.16 -7.31
C ALA A 66 8.20 0.02 -6.84
N LEU A 67 7.94 -0.86 -5.86
CA LEU A 67 6.62 -1.02 -5.26
C LEU A 67 6.18 0.24 -4.47
N GLU A 68 7.09 0.92 -3.80
CA GLU A 68 6.80 2.20 -3.14
C GLU A 68 6.56 3.33 -4.14
N MET A 69 7.26 3.34 -5.29
CA MET A 69 6.98 4.27 -6.39
C MET A 69 5.58 4.02 -6.96
N ILE A 70 5.18 2.75 -7.14
CA ILE A 70 3.81 2.36 -7.53
C ILE A 70 2.79 2.90 -6.53
N HIS A 71 3.02 2.68 -5.24
CA HIS A 71 2.13 3.21 -4.22
C HIS A 71 2.08 4.75 -4.22
N THR A 72 3.22 5.41 -4.44
CA THR A 72 3.28 6.88 -4.38
C THR A 72 2.59 7.52 -5.58
N TYR A 73 2.71 6.97 -6.80
CA TYR A 73 1.94 7.51 -7.92
C TYR A 73 0.45 7.40 -7.68
N SER A 74 0.00 6.27 -7.09
CA SER A 74 -1.42 6.05 -6.88
C SER A 74 -1.98 7.16 -5.99
N LEU A 75 -1.26 7.55 -4.94
CA LEU A 75 -1.66 8.65 -4.05
C LEU A 75 -1.64 10.01 -4.76
N ILE A 76 -0.63 10.28 -5.61
CA ILE A 76 -0.59 11.54 -6.38
C ILE A 76 -1.83 11.69 -7.25
N HIS A 77 -2.26 10.61 -7.91
CA HIS A 77 -3.43 10.63 -8.77
C HIS A 77 -4.73 10.65 -7.97
N ASP A 78 -4.83 9.88 -6.88
CA ASP A 78 -5.96 9.88 -5.93
C ASP A 78 -6.25 11.29 -5.40
N ASP A 79 -5.20 12.09 -5.15
CA ASP A 79 -5.28 13.47 -4.68
C ASP A 79 -5.77 14.49 -5.72
N LEU A 80 -5.92 14.13 -7.00
CA LEU A 80 -6.26 15.11 -8.04
C LEU A 80 -7.70 15.64 -7.92
N PRO A 81 -8.00 16.85 -8.45
CA PRO A 81 -9.36 17.41 -8.41
C PRO A 81 -10.46 16.57 -9.05
N CYS A 82 -10.10 15.71 -10.00
CA CYS A 82 -11.05 14.78 -10.65
C CYS A 82 -11.21 13.44 -9.91
N MET A 83 -10.54 13.29 -8.77
CA MET A 83 -10.57 12.12 -7.89
C MET A 83 -11.02 12.60 -6.50
N ASP A 84 -10.22 12.43 -5.44
CA ASP A 84 -10.62 12.82 -4.07
C ASP A 84 -10.54 14.34 -3.83
N ASN A 85 -9.83 15.08 -4.71
CA ASN A 85 -9.62 16.53 -4.61
C ASN A 85 -9.03 16.98 -3.25
N ASP A 86 -8.13 16.17 -2.68
CA ASP A 86 -7.51 16.43 -1.39
C ASP A 86 -6.47 17.56 -1.45
N ASP A 87 -6.57 18.52 -0.54
CA ASP A 87 -5.60 19.61 -0.41
C ASP A 87 -4.32 19.18 0.34
N LEU A 88 -4.44 18.18 1.22
CA LEU A 88 -3.38 17.74 2.11
C LEU A 88 -3.20 16.21 2.10
N ARG A 89 -1.94 15.77 2.05
CA ARG A 89 -1.51 14.38 2.25
C ARG A 89 -0.44 14.33 3.32
N ARG A 90 -0.65 13.51 4.36
CA ARG A 90 0.28 13.36 5.51
C ARG A 90 0.66 14.70 6.17
N GLY A 91 -0.30 15.64 6.22
CA GLY A 91 -0.09 16.98 6.80
C GLY A 91 0.73 17.94 5.94
N LYS A 92 1.00 17.61 4.67
CA LYS A 92 1.64 18.47 3.67
C LYS A 92 0.71 18.70 2.49
N ALA A 93 0.93 19.77 1.73
CA ALA A 93 0.15 20.03 0.52
C ALA A 93 0.28 18.89 -0.48
N THR A 94 -0.81 18.54 -1.18
CA THR A 94 -0.76 17.52 -2.24
C THR A 94 0.05 18.01 -3.43
N SER A 95 0.52 17.06 -4.26
CA SER A 95 1.40 17.37 -5.40
C SER A 95 0.78 18.41 -6.33
N HIS A 96 -0.53 18.32 -6.60
CA HIS A 96 -1.23 19.25 -7.48
C HIS A 96 -1.34 20.66 -6.89
N LYS A 97 -1.36 20.80 -5.56
CA LYS A 97 -1.32 22.12 -4.90
C LYS A 97 0.05 22.78 -4.96
N VAL A 98 1.12 21.99 -4.94
CA VAL A 98 2.49 22.52 -4.98
C VAL A 98 2.95 22.81 -6.41
N PHE A 99 2.68 21.89 -7.34
CA PHE A 99 3.25 21.93 -8.69
C PHE A 99 2.23 22.23 -9.81
N GLY A 100 0.93 22.22 -9.48
CA GLY A 100 -0.17 22.29 -10.44
C GLY A 100 -0.60 20.91 -10.95
N GLU A 101 -1.85 20.79 -11.39
CA GLU A 101 -2.47 19.53 -11.84
C GLU A 101 -1.68 18.83 -12.95
N ALA A 102 -1.30 19.56 -14.00
CA ALA A 102 -0.57 18.98 -15.13
C ALA A 102 0.76 18.34 -14.70
N ILE A 103 1.48 18.96 -13.77
CA ILE A 103 2.74 18.40 -13.27
C ILE A 103 2.49 17.23 -12.32
N ALA A 104 1.43 17.26 -11.53
CA ALA A 104 1.05 16.14 -10.67
C ALA A 104 0.67 14.90 -11.47
N VAL A 105 -0.14 15.04 -12.53
CA VAL A 105 -0.46 13.95 -13.46
C VAL A 105 0.82 13.34 -14.03
N LEU A 106 1.69 14.18 -14.61
CA LEU A 106 2.96 13.73 -15.18
C LEU A 106 3.89 13.08 -14.15
N ALA A 107 3.92 13.58 -12.91
CA ALA A 107 4.73 12.99 -11.83
C ALA A 107 4.23 11.59 -11.46
N GLY A 108 2.92 11.38 -11.42
CA GLY A 108 2.36 10.04 -11.22
C GLY A 108 2.71 9.10 -12.37
N ASP A 109 2.50 9.53 -13.62
CA ASP A 109 2.83 8.73 -14.80
C ASP A 109 4.32 8.38 -14.86
N ALA A 110 5.18 9.34 -14.53
CA ALA A 110 6.63 9.14 -14.51
C ALA A 110 7.06 8.18 -13.40
N LEU A 111 6.48 8.25 -12.20
CA LEU A 111 6.77 7.29 -11.12
C LEU A 111 6.37 5.86 -11.49
N LEU A 112 5.20 5.69 -12.12
CA LEU A 112 4.79 4.38 -12.64
C LEU A 112 5.80 3.86 -13.67
N ASN A 113 6.22 4.69 -14.63
CA ASN A 113 7.20 4.28 -15.65
C ASN A 113 8.59 4.00 -15.05
N GLU A 114 9.07 4.78 -14.09
CA GLU A 114 10.34 4.53 -13.42
C GLU A 114 10.30 3.24 -12.59
N ALA A 115 9.18 2.94 -11.94
CA ALA A 115 8.96 1.65 -11.29
C ALA A 115 9.04 0.48 -12.28
N MET A 116 8.42 0.60 -13.46
CA MET A 116 8.52 -0.39 -14.54
C MET A 116 9.95 -0.55 -15.04
N ASN A 117 10.68 0.55 -15.25
CA ASN A 117 12.08 0.53 -15.65
C ASN A 117 12.95 -0.23 -14.64
N ILE A 118 12.72 -0.03 -13.34
CA ILE A 118 13.41 -0.79 -12.28
C ILE A 118 13.04 -2.27 -12.34
N MET A 119 11.74 -2.58 -12.43
CA MET A 119 11.25 -3.96 -12.49
C MET A 119 11.81 -4.71 -13.71
N PHE A 120 11.89 -4.10 -14.90
CA PHE A 120 12.49 -4.72 -16.08
C PHE A 120 13.98 -5.00 -15.91
N LYS A 121 14.74 -4.06 -15.33
CA LYS A 121 16.16 -4.29 -15.01
C LYS A 121 16.33 -5.43 -14.01
N CYS A 122 15.46 -5.53 -13.00
CA CYS A 122 15.42 -6.64 -12.07
C CYS A 122 15.08 -7.95 -12.76
N SER A 123 14.05 -7.98 -13.62
CA SER A 123 13.61 -9.17 -14.34
C SER A 123 14.70 -9.81 -15.19
N ALA A 124 15.65 -9.01 -15.70
CA ALA A 124 16.80 -9.51 -16.44
C ALA A 124 17.81 -10.30 -15.57
N LYS A 125 17.75 -10.19 -14.24
CA LYS A 125 18.70 -10.85 -13.32
C LYS A 125 18.39 -12.33 -13.11
N SER A 126 17.11 -12.70 -12.95
CA SER A 126 16.71 -14.10 -12.76
C SER A 126 15.22 -14.32 -13.02
N SER A 127 14.83 -15.58 -13.22
CA SER A 127 13.42 -15.98 -13.38
C SER A 127 12.57 -15.66 -12.14
N LEU A 128 13.17 -15.61 -10.94
CA LEU A 128 12.48 -15.20 -9.71
C LEU A 128 12.15 -13.71 -9.73
N HIS A 129 13.09 -12.86 -10.19
CA HIS A 129 12.82 -11.43 -10.35
C HIS A 129 11.74 -11.18 -11.38
N LEU A 130 11.78 -11.90 -12.51
CA LEU A 130 10.74 -11.80 -13.52
C LEU A 130 9.36 -12.15 -12.94
N LYS A 131 9.25 -13.26 -12.19
CA LYS A 131 7.99 -13.65 -11.55
C LYS A 131 7.50 -12.60 -10.55
N ALA A 132 8.37 -12.11 -9.66
CA ALA A 132 8.02 -11.10 -8.67
C ALA A 132 7.56 -9.78 -9.32
N SER A 133 8.28 -9.30 -10.35
CA SER A 133 7.90 -8.12 -11.14
C SER A 133 6.53 -8.31 -11.82
N THR A 134 6.27 -9.49 -12.38
CA THR A 134 4.99 -9.80 -13.03
C THR A 134 3.81 -9.75 -12.04
N GLU A 135 3.98 -10.35 -10.85
CA GLU A 135 2.96 -10.30 -9.79
C GLU A 135 2.68 -8.85 -9.36
N ILE A 136 3.74 -8.05 -9.15
CA ILE A 136 3.60 -6.63 -8.78
C ILE A 136 2.84 -5.85 -9.87
N ALA A 137 3.22 -6.03 -11.14
CA ALA A 137 2.55 -5.36 -12.25
C ALA A 137 1.07 -5.75 -12.35
N PHE A 138 0.74 -7.03 -12.15
CA PHE A 138 -0.65 -7.51 -12.14
C PHE A 138 -1.45 -6.89 -10.98
N ALA A 139 -0.88 -6.86 -9.77
CA ALA A 139 -1.53 -6.30 -8.59
C ALA A 139 -1.68 -4.76 -8.65
N ALA A 140 -0.83 -4.06 -9.40
CA ALA A 140 -0.98 -2.63 -9.65
C ALA A 140 -1.98 -2.30 -10.77
N GLY A 141 -2.30 -3.28 -11.63
CA GLY A 141 -3.12 -3.11 -12.82
C GLY A 141 -4.64 -3.14 -12.60
N PRO A 142 -5.43 -3.34 -13.67
CA PRO A 142 -6.89 -3.30 -13.63
C PRO A 142 -7.49 -4.44 -12.81
N GLU A 143 -6.85 -5.61 -12.76
CA GLU A 143 -7.27 -6.72 -11.90
C GLU A 143 -6.82 -6.55 -10.43
N GLY A 144 -6.22 -5.41 -10.11
CA GLY A 144 -5.68 -5.06 -8.81
C GLY A 144 -6.07 -3.65 -8.41
N MET A 145 -5.09 -2.86 -7.97
CA MET A 145 -5.29 -1.52 -7.41
C MET A 145 -6.16 -0.61 -8.28
N ILE A 146 -5.91 -0.55 -9.59
CA ILE A 146 -6.67 0.33 -10.50
C ILE A 146 -8.15 -0.07 -10.56
N GLY A 147 -8.45 -1.38 -10.63
CA GLY A 147 -9.84 -1.85 -10.62
C GLY A 147 -10.54 -1.55 -9.30
N GLY A 148 -9.83 -1.67 -8.17
CA GLY A 148 -10.35 -1.25 -6.87
C GLY A 148 -10.65 0.24 -6.82
N GLN A 149 -9.77 1.07 -7.39
CA GLN A 149 -9.99 2.52 -7.48
C GLN A 149 -11.21 2.87 -8.33
N LEU A 150 -11.42 2.17 -9.45
CA LEU A 150 -12.60 2.37 -10.29
C LEU A 150 -13.90 2.13 -9.50
N VAL A 151 -13.96 1.03 -8.74
CA VAL A 151 -15.14 0.69 -7.94
C VAL A 151 -15.39 1.73 -6.84
N ASP A 152 -14.34 2.29 -6.23
CA ASP A 152 -14.48 3.37 -5.24
C ASP A 152 -15.10 4.62 -5.87
N ILE A 153 -14.60 5.08 -7.01
CA ILE A 153 -15.13 6.25 -7.75
C ILE A 153 -16.59 6.03 -8.15
N GLU A 154 -16.92 4.87 -8.72
CA GLU A 154 -18.30 4.55 -9.12
C GLU A 154 -19.23 4.35 -7.90
N GLY A 155 -18.65 4.12 -6.72
CA GLY A 155 -19.34 3.92 -5.45
C GLY A 155 -19.62 5.20 -4.67
N GLU A 156 -18.94 6.31 -4.93
CA GLU A 156 -19.05 7.52 -4.07
C GLU A 156 -20.47 8.09 -3.95
N ASN A 157 -21.26 7.97 -5.02
CA ASN A 157 -22.59 8.57 -5.11
C ASN A 157 -23.73 7.55 -5.04
N ARG A 158 -23.46 6.31 -4.61
CA ARG A 158 -24.47 5.27 -4.46
C ARG A 158 -24.12 4.30 -3.34
N LYS A 159 -25.14 3.61 -2.83
CA LYS A 159 -24.90 2.44 -1.99
C LYS A 159 -24.30 1.31 -2.82
N ILE A 160 -23.18 0.76 -2.36
CA ILE A 160 -22.60 -0.46 -2.90
C ILE A 160 -22.97 -1.65 -2.00
N SER A 161 -23.08 -2.83 -2.61
CA SER A 161 -23.28 -4.09 -1.89
C SER A 161 -22.05 -4.48 -1.07
N LEU A 162 -22.22 -5.39 -0.10
CA LEU A 162 -21.11 -5.93 0.66
C LEU A 162 -20.06 -6.63 -0.23
N ASP A 163 -20.50 -7.29 -1.30
CA ASP A 163 -19.59 -7.94 -2.25
C ASP A 163 -18.75 -6.91 -3.02
N GLU A 164 -19.37 -5.81 -3.47
CA GLU A 164 -18.64 -4.69 -4.08
C GLU A 164 -17.68 -4.02 -3.10
N LEU A 165 -18.08 -3.81 -1.85
CA LEU A 165 -17.23 -3.25 -0.79
C LEU A 165 -16.01 -4.13 -0.53
N ASN A 166 -16.23 -5.44 -0.37
CA ASN A 166 -15.18 -6.43 -0.20
C ASN A 166 -14.23 -6.45 -1.40
N TYR A 167 -14.78 -6.42 -2.62
CA TYR A 167 -13.99 -6.37 -3.85
C TYR A 167 -13.13 -5.11 -3.88
N MET A 168 -13.73 -3.93 -3.72
CA MET A 168 -13.07 -2.63 -3.71
C MET A 168 -11.89 -2.61 -2.74
N HIS A 169 -12.09 -2.98 -1.48
CA HIS A 169 -11.02 -2.98 -0.48
C HIS A 169 -9.95 -4.03 -0.75
N SER A 170 -10.34 -5.23 -1.20
CA SER A 170 -9.39 -6.29 -1.56
C SER A 170 -8.47 -5.88 -2.72
N LYS A 171 -8.95 -5.01 -3.60
CA LYS A 171 -8.25 -4.55 -4.79
C LYS A 171 -7.48 -3.25 -4.56
N LYS A 172 -8.15 -2.17 -4.13
CA LYS A 172 -7.58 -0.82 -3.93
C LYS A 172 -6.41 -0.86 -2.94
N THR A 173 -6.61 -1.52 -1.80
CA THR A 173 -5.62 -1.58 -0.72
C THR A 173 -4.98 -2.95 -0.60
N GLY A 174 -5.79 -4.01 -0.58
CA GLY A 174 -5.35 -5.37 -0.30
C GLY A 174 -4.38 -5.96 -1.34
N ALA A 175 -4.56 -5.63 -2.63
CA ALA A 175 -3.74 -6.21 -3.70
C ALA A 175 -2.26 -5.86 -3.55
N LEU A 176 -1.94 -4.59 -3.29
CA LEU A 176 -0.55 -4.17 -3.10
C LEU A 176 0.06 -4.65 -1.78
N ILE A 177 -0.74 -4.81 -0.71
CA ILE A 177 -0.26 -5.40 0.55
C ILE A 177 0.08 -6.88 0.32
N ASN A 178 -0.83 -7.63 -0.31
CA ASN A 178 -0.63 -9.04 -0.60
C ASN A 178 0.58 -9.27 -1.51
N VAL A 179 0.70 -8.49 -2.58
CA VAL A 179 1.82 -8.66 -3.51
C VAL A 179 3.17 -8.28 -2.92
N SER A 180 3.21 -7.35 -1.95
CA SER A 180 4.44 -7.02 -1.21
C SER A 180 5.04 -8.29 -0.59
N ILE A 181 4.20 -9.06 0.10
CA ILE A 181 4.58 -10.30 0.78
C ILE A 181 4.95 -11.37 -0.25
N ILE A 182 4.11 -11.56 -1.28
CA ILE A 182 4.32 -12.59 -2.30
C ILE A 182 5.59 -12.35 -3.12
N ALA A 183 5.85 -11.12 -3.54
CA ALA A 183 7.06 -10.77 -4.26
C ALA A 183 8.31 -11.07 -3.42
N GLY A 184 8.30 -10.74 -2.12
CA GLY A 184 9.40 -11.05 -1.21
C GLY A 184 9.63 -12.56 -1.08
N ALA A 185 8.56 -13.34 -0.95
CA ALA A 185 8.63 -14.80 -0.87
C ALA A 185 9.13 -15.45 -2.18
N ILE A 186 8.69 -14.95 -3.33
CA ILE A 186 9.15 -15.41 -4.65
C ILE A 186 10.65 -15.16 -4.81
N LEU A 187 11.13 -13.95 -4.50
CA LEU A 187 12.56 -13.61 -4.56
C LEU A 187 13.40 -14.43 -3.56
N GLY A 188 12.81 -14.72 -2.40
CA GLY A 188 13.34 -15.64 -1.39
C GLY A 188 13.35 -17.10 -1.82
N ASN A 189 12.77 -17.45 -2.98
CA ASN A 189 12.61 -18.83 -3.46
C ASN A 189 11.82 -19.72 -2.48
N ALA A 190 10.77 -19.17 -1.88
CA ALA A 190 9.86 -19.91 -1.01
C ALA A 190 9.20 -21.09 -1.74
N SER A 191 8.84 -22.14 -1.00
CA SER A 191 8.07 -23.27 -1.54
C SER A 191 6.67 -22.84 -1.98
N LEU A 192 6.03 -23.61 -2.86
CA LEU A 192 4.65 -23.34 -3.28
C LEU A 192 3.69 -23.33 -2.09
N GLU A 193 3.86 -24.25 -1.14
CA GLU A 193 3.07 -24.29 0.10
C GLU A 193 3.22 -22.99 0.91
N HIS A 194 4.44 -22.49 1.06
CA HIS A 194 4.68 -21.22 1.74
C HIS A 194 4.06 -20.04 0.97
N LEU A 195 4.12 -20.03 -0.36
CA LEU A 195 3.50 -19.00 -1.19
C LEU A 195 1.97 -18.98 -1.02
N GLU A 196 1.31 -20.14 -0.96
CA GLU A 196 -0.13 -20.24 -0.73
C GLU A 196 -0.51 -19.72 0.66
N LYS A 197 0.22 -20.13 1.71
CA LYS A 197 0.04 -19.64 3.08
C LYS A 197 0.25 -18.13 3.17
N LEU A 198 1.33 -17.61 2.59
CA LEU A 198 1.65 -16.18 2.59
C LEU A 198 0.64 -15.36 1.78
N SER A 199 0.05 -15.91 0.73
CA SER A 199 -1.01 -15.27 -0.05
C SER A 199 -2.30 -15.15 0.76
N LEU A 200 -2.66 -16.21 1.48
CA LEU A 200 -3.80 -16.16 2.38
C LEU A 200 -3.57 -15.15 3.51
N PHE A 201 -2.37 -15.15 4.09
CA PHE A 201 -1.97 -14.16 5.11
C PHE A 201 -2.06 -12.73 4.57
N GLY A 202 -1.49 -12.45 3.39
CA GLY A 202 -1.48 -11.11 2.81
C GLY A 202 -2.87 -10.57 2.49
N LYS A 203 -3.79 -11.42 2.00
CA LYS A 203 -5.20 -11.07 1.80
C LYS A 203 -5.89 -10.69 3.11
N LYS A 204 -5.70 -11.47 4.18
CA LYS A 204 -6.29 -11.19 5.49
C LYS A 204 -5.71 -9.93 6.13
N LEU A 205 -4.39 -9.76 6.04
CA LEU A 205 -3.71 -8.54 6.52
C LEU A 205 -4.21 -7.30 5.78
N GLY A 206 -4.36 -7.39 4.45
CA GLY A 206 -4.86 -6.28 3.63
C GLY A 206 -6.27 -5.85 4.01
N LEU A 207 -7.15 -6.82 4.26
CA LEU A 207 -8.51 -6.55 4.74
C LEU A 207 -8.51 -5.93 6.14
N ALA A 208 -7.78 -6.53 7.08
CA ALA A 208 -7.70 -6.03 8.45
C ALA A 208 -7.10 -4.62 8.51
N PHE A 209 -6.11 -4.32 7.65
CA PHE A 209 -5.52 -2.99 7.53
C PHE A 209 -6.56 -1.95 7.12
N GLN A 210 -7.44 -2.27 6.18
CA GLN A 210 -8.48 -1.35 5.73
C GLN A 210 -9.57 -1.14 6.78
N ILE A 211 -10.06 -2.21 7.40
CA ILE A 211 -11.04 -2.09 8.51
C ILE A 211 -10.45 -1.24 9.64
N LYS A 212 -9.15 -1.40 9.91
CA LYS A 212 -8.44 -0.60 10.90
C LYS A 212 -8.37 0.88 10.52
N ASP A 213 -8.14 1.20 9.25
CA ASP A 213 -8.18 2.59 8.76
C ASP A 213 -9.57 3.20 8.92
N ASP A 214 -10.62 2.50 8.49
CA ASP A 214 -12.00 2.96 8.67
C ASP A 214 -12.35 3.21 10.16
N ILE A 215 -11.84 2.38 11.08
CA ILE A 215 -11.98 2.59 12.53
C ILE A 215 -11.26 3.86 12.99
N LEU A 216 -10.03 4.08 12.54
CA LEU A 216 -9.21 5.22 12.95
C LEU A 216 -9.77 6.54 12.44
N ASP A 217 -10.30 6.57 11.23
CA ASP A 217 -10.94 7.76 10.66
C ASP A 217 -12.13 8.20 11.52
N VAL A 218 -12.98 7.25 11.92
CA VAL A 218 -14.14 7.53 12.78
C VAL A 218 -13.74 7.99 14.18
N ILE A 219 -12.71 7.40 14.79
CA ILE A 219 -12.25 7.80 16.13
C ILE A 219 -11.56 9.18 16.07
N GLY A 220 -10.71 9.41 15.08
CA GLY A 220 -9.99 10.66 14.91
C GLY A 220 -10.92 11.85 14.67
N ASP A 221 -12.04 11.63 13.97
CA ASP A 221 -13.08 12.64 13.80
C ASP A 221 -13.79 12.99 15.11
N VAL A 222 -14.07 11.99 15.96
CA VAL A 222 -14.68 12.22 17.29
C VAL A 222 -13.80 13.09 18.17
N ASP A 223 -12.49 12.81 18.19
CA ASP A 223 -11.52 13.56 18.99
C ASP A 223 -11.33 15.01 18.48
N LYS A 224 -11.41 15.22 17.16
CA LYS A 224 -11.31 16.56 16.55
C LYS A 224 -12.60 17.39 16.69
N LEU A 225 -13.77 16.76 16.64
CA LEU A 225 -15.07 17.47 16.57
C LEU A 225 -15.75 17.67 17.93
N GLY A 226 -15.34 16.97 18.99
CA GLY A 226 -15.78 17.22 20.38
C GLY A 226 -17.30 17.05 20.64
N LYS A 227 -18.09 16.59 19.65
CA LYS A 227 -19.52 16.29 19.72
C LYS A 227 -19.85 15.13 18.77
N LYS A 228 -20.89 14.36 19.11
CA LYS A 228 -21.47 13.27 18.31
C LYS A 228 -21.36 13.57 16.83
N ILE A 229 -20.68 12.68 16.09
CA ILE A 229 -20.67 12.59 14.63
C ILE A 229 -22.07 12.97 14.13
N SER A 230 -22.22 14.19 13.63
CA SER A 230 -23.49 14.63 13.08
C SER A 230 -23.71 13.80 11.83
N SER A 231 -24.80 13.05 11.85
CA SER A 231 -25.32 12.08 10.89
C SER A 231 -25.54 12.59 9.45
N ASP A 232 -25.01 13.75 9.07
CA ASP A 232 -25.61 14.54 8.00
C ASP A 232 -24.68 14.89 6.82
N ASN A 233 -23.41 14.47 6.78
CA ASN A 233 -22.52 14.86 5.66
C ASN A 233 -21.89 13.75 4.81
N ASN A 234 -22.24 12.46 4.99
CA ASN A 234 -21.75 11.38 4.10
C ASN A 234 -22.74 10.20 3.94
N ASN A 235 -24.05 10.47 3.88
CA ASN A 235 -25.11 9.44 3.95
C ASN A 235 -25.17 8.43 2.77
N ASN A 236 -24.25 8.47 1.82
CA ASN A 236 -24.25 7.58 0.65
C ASN A 236 -23.03 6.67 0.48
N LYS A 237 -21.90 6.90 1.19
CA LYS A 237 -20.69 6.06 1.03
C LYS A 237 -20.77 4.85 1.97
N THR A 238 -20.82 3.64 1.41
CA THR A 238 -20.75 2.40 2.20
C THR A 238 -19.32 2.16 2.66
N THR A 239 -19.10 2.08 3.97
CA THR A 239 -17.85 1.63 4.61
C THR A 239 -18.14 0.43 5.51
N TYR A 240 -17.08 -0.26 6.01
CA TYR A 240 -17.29 -1.33 6.99
C TYR A 240 -18.00 -0.82 8.25
N ILE A 241 -17.68 0.39 8.69
CA ILE A 241 -18.31 0.99 9.87
C ILE A 241 -19.79 1.27 9.62
N THR A 242 -20.17 1.76 8.44
CA THR A 242 -21.59 2.00 8.16
C THR A 242 -22.39 0.71 8.02
N GLU A 243 -21.75 -0.38 7.57
CA GLU A 243 -22.39 -1.68 7.34
C GLU A 243 -22.53 -2.51 8.64
N PHE A 244 -21.44 -2.63 9.42
CA PHE A 244 -21.38 -3.51 10.59
C PHE A 244 -21.38 -2.77 11.93
N GLY A 245 -21.00 -1.49 11.93
CA GLY A 245 -20.84 -0.69 13.14
C GLY A 245 -19.48 -0.87 13.82
N LEU A 246 -19.05 0.16 14.55
CA LEU A 246 -17.71 0.25 15.16
C LEU A 246 -17.34 -0.94 16.07
N LYS A 247 -18.30 -1.45 16.85
CA LYS A 247 -18.04 -2.59 17.77
C LYS A 247 -17.74 -3.86 16.99
N GLU A 248 -18.51 -4.14 15.96
CA GLU A 248 -18.36 -5.33 15.14
C GLU A 248 -17.06 -5.27 14.32
N CYS A 249 -16.74 -4.11 13.75
CA CYS A 249 -15.47 -3.92 13.03
C CYS A 249 -14.24 -4.19 13.91
N LYS A 250 -14.30 -3.86 15.21
CA LYS A 250 -13.22 -4.20 16.16
C LYS A 250 -13.08 -5.71 16.35
N ILE A 251 -14.19 -6.43 16.49
CA ILE A 251 -14.20 -7.89 16.61
C ILE A 251 -13.63 -8.53 15.33
N ILE A 252 -14.11 -8.11 14.15
CA ILE A 252 -13.61 -8.60 12.85
C ILE A 252 -12.10 -8.35 12.73
N CYS A 253 -11.62 -7.19 13.15
CA CYS A 253 -10.19 -6.88 13.11
C CYS A 253 -9.37 -7.79 14.04
N GLU A 254 -9.87 -8.10 15.24
CA GLU A 254 -9.25 -9.04 16.17
C GLU A 254 -9.21 -10.47 15.62
N GLU A 255 -10.33 -10.94 15.06
CA GLU A 255 -10.42 -12.27 14.43
C GLU A 255 -9.45 -12.43 13.25
N LEU A 256 -9.41 -11.44 12.35
CA LEU A 256 -8.46 -11.42 11.23
C LEU A 256 -7.01 -11.39 11.71
N THR A 257 -6.73 -10.69 12.81
CA THR A 257 -5.40 -10.66 13.43
C THR A 257 -5.00 -12.05 13.90
N ASP A 258 -5.88 -12.74 14.62
CA ASP A 258 -5.63 -14.11 15.10
C ASP A 258 -5.45 -15.11 13.97
N GLU A 259 -6.22 -14.99 12.90
CA GLU A 259 -6.05 -15.81 11.70
C GLU A 259 -4.70 -15.56 11.02
N CYS A 260 -4.27 -14.29 10.91
CA CYS A 260 -2.94 -13.95 10.44
C CYS A 260 -1.86 -14.66 11.28
N TYR A 261 -1.97 -14.66 12.61
CA TYR A 261 -1.04 -15.37 13.48
C TYR A 261 -1.03 -16.88 13.27
N LYS A 262 -2.21 -17.50 13.17
CA LYS A 262 -2.33 -18.94 12.91
C LYS A 262 -1.62 -19.34 11.62
N ILE A 263 -1.79 -18.56 10.56
CA ILE A 263 -1.10 -18.80 9.29
C ILE A 263 0.42 -18.66 9.46
N LEU A 264 0.90 -17.56 10.05
CA LEU A 264 2.33 -17.33 10.24
C LEU A 264 2.99 -18.37 11.17
N ASN A 265 2.25 -18.92 12.14
CA ASN A 265 2.73 -20.02 12.99
C ASN A 265 2.84 -21.36 12.23
N SER A 266 2.14 -21.51 11.11
CA SER A 266 2.15 -22.75 10.30
C SER A 266 3.23 -22.79 9.21
N ILE A 267 4.03 -21.74 9.09
CA ILE A 267 5.13 -21.65 8.12
C ILE A 267 6.42 -22.06 8.84
N GLU A 268 7.16 -23.02 8.27
CA GLU A 268 8.34 -23.64 8.89
C GLU A 268 9.63 -22.81 8.69
N VAL A 269 9.54 -21.48 8.80
CA VAL A 269 10.67 -20.56 8.85
C VAL A 269 10.41 -19.47 9.88
N ASP A 270 11.42 -18.67 10.24
CA ASP A 270 11.23 -17.59 11.20
C ASP A 270 10.31 -16.49 10.66
N THR A 271 9.09 -16.42 11.21
CA THR A 271 8.06 -15.41 10.89
C THR A 271 7.99 -14.26 11.90
N THR A 272 8.96 -14.17 12.83
CA THR A 272 8.91 -13.26 13.98
C THR A 272 8.75 -11.80 13.56
N ASP A 273 9.50 -11.33 12.58
CA ASP A 273 9.43 -9.92 12.17
C ASP A 273 8.15 -9.59 11.40
N LEU A 274 7.61 -10.56 10.63
CA LEU A 274 6.33 -10.39 9.96
C LEU A 274 5.17 -10.30 10.97
N LYS A 275 5.22 -11.08 12.06
CA LYS A 275 4.30 -10.97 13.21
C LYS A 275 4.37 -9.61 13.90
N LYS A 276 5.58 -9.08 14.12
CA LYS A 276 5.77 -7.73 14.69
C LYS A 276 5.14 -6.66 13.81
N ILE A 277 5.32 -6.75 12.48
CA ILE A 277 4.69 -5.82 11.54
C ILE A 277 3.17 -5.95 11.60
N THR A 278 2.62 -7.17 11.59
CA THR A 278 1.18 -7.40 11.75
C THR A 278 0.63 -6.75 13.01
N THR A 279 1.31 -6.93 14.15
CA THR A 279 0.93 -6.27 15.42
C THR A 279 0.92 -4.76 15.26
N PHE A 280 2.01 -4.20 14.73
CA PHE A 280 2.14 -2.76 14.54
C PHE A 280 1.03 -2.20 13.64
N LEU A 281 0.69 -2.92 12.57
CA LEU A 281 -0.32 -2.48 11.61
C LEU A 281 -1.73 -2.50 12.20
N LEU A 282 -2.08 -3.52 13.00
CA LEU A 282 -3.45 -3.74 13.46
C LEU A 282 -3.72 -3.11 14.84
N ASN A 283 -2.66 -2.90 15.64
CA ASN A 283 -2.76 -2.24 16.96
C ASN A 283 -2.36 -0.76 16.94
N ARG A 284 -2.19 -0.15 15.76
CA ARG A 284 -1.86 1.29 15.68
C ARG A 284 -3.02 2.16 16.15
N ASP A 285 -2.67 3.32 16.70
CA ASP A 285 -3.63 4.36 17.11
C ASP A 285 -3.64 5.55 16.13
N PHE A 286 -2.88 5.48 15.04
CA PHE A 286 -2.68 6.52 14.02
C PHE A 286 -2.16 5.93 12.70
#